data_AF-A0A961QKX6-F1
#
_entry.id   AF-A0A961QKX6-F1
#
_cell.length_a   1.000
_cell.length_b   1.000
_cell.length_c   1.000
_cell.angle_alpha   90.00
_cell.angle_beta   90.00
_cell.angle_gamma   90.00
#
_symmetry.space_group_name_H-M   'P 1'
#
loop_
_entity.id
_entity.type
_entity.pdbx_description
1 polymer ?
#
loop_
_entity_poly.entity_id
_entity_poly.type
_entity_poly.pdbx_seq_one_letter_code
_entity_poly.pdbx_strand_id
1 'polypeptide(L)' 'MDAATPQSPAEGTPLIAPSTTDHPLYDSVVEACRTVFDPEIPVNIFDLGLIYTIAIDDTGMVHIVMTLTAPGCPV' A
#
# COMPACT_ATOMS: atom_id res chain seq x y z
N MET A 1 -25.30 -26.90 9.22
CA MET A 1 -24.05 -26.23 9.64
C MET A 1 -23.33 -25.95 8.34
N ASP A 2 -23.80 -24.94 7.62
CA ASP A 2 -23.35 -24.67 6.26
C ASP A 2 -22.23 -23.65 6.28
N ALA A 3 -21.11 -24.08 5.70
CA ALA A 3 -19.85 -23.37 5.64
C ALA A 3 -20.02 -21.98 5.04
N ALA A 4 -19.35 -21.00 5.64
CA ALA A 4 -19.24 -19.66 5.09
C ALA A 4 -18.55 -19.73 3.71
N THR A 5 -19.34 -19.53 2.66
CA THR A 5 -18.86 -19.38 1.29
C THR A 5 -17.90 -18.20 1.21
N PRO A 6 -16.67 -18.37 0.66
CA PRO A 6 -15.82 -17.24 0.36
C PRO A 6 -16.47 -16.45 -0.78
N GLN A 7 -17.00 -15.27 -0.46
CA GLN A 7 -17.58 -14.39 -1.48
C GLN A 7 -16.46 -13.91 -2.41
N SER A 8 -16.45 -14.43 -3.64
CA SER A 8 -15.60 -13.92 -4.71
C SER A 8 -15.87 -12.42 -4.92
N PRO A 9 -14.83 -11.59 -5.13
CA PRO A 9 -15.03 -10.18 -5.43
C PRO A 9 -15.94 -10.04 -6.65
N ALA A 10 -16.99 -9.22 -6.55
CA ALA A 10 -17.90 -8.97 -7.65
C ALA A 10 -17.15 -8.36 -8.85
N GLU A 11 -17.50 -8.77 -10.07
CA GLU A 11 -16.92 -8.25 -11.31
C GLU A 11 -16.98 -6.71 -11.33
N GLY A 12 -15.82 -6.07 -11.55
CA GLY A 12 -15.69 -4.61 -11.56
C GLY A 12 -15.27 -3.97 -10.24
N THR A 13 -15.14 -4.74 -9.15
CA THR A 13 -14.50 -4.23 -7.92
C THR A 13 -13.00 -4.07 -8.18
N PRO A 14 -12.40 -2.91 -7.92
CA PRO A 14 -10.95 -2.76 -7.98
C PRO A 14 -10.30 -3.79 -7.07
N LEU A 15 -9.30 -4.53 -7.60
CA LEU A 15 -8.54 -5.51 -6.81
C LEU A 15 -7.72 -4.84 -5.69
N ILE A 16 -7.55 -3.52 -5.79
CA ILE A 16 -6.74 -2.69 -4.90
C ILE A 16 -7.63 -1.55 -4.40
N ALA A 17 -7.70 -1.36 -3.08
CA ALA A 17 -8.44 -0.26 -2.48
C ALA A 17 -7.74 1.09 -2.79
N PRO A 18 -8.49 2.18 -3.00
CA PRO A 18 -7.90 3.49 -3.21
C PRO A 18 -7.23 4.01 -1.93
N SER A 19 -6.19 4.82 -2.08
CA SER A 19 -5.55 5.52 -0.97
C SER A 19 -6.47 6.59 -0.35
N THR A 20 -6.30 6.86 0.93
CA THR A 20 -6.98 7.96 1.65
C THR A 20 -6.24 9.28 1.43
N THR A 21 -6.30 9.82 0.21
CA THR A 21 -5.56 11.03 -0.20
C THR A 21 -6.01 12.31 0.50
N ASP A 22 -7.24 12.34 0.99
CA ASP A 22 -7.82 13.51 1.65
C ASP A 22 -7.47 13.61 3.15
N HIS A 23 -6.79 12.60 3.70
CA HIS A 23 -6.43 12.58 5.12
C HIS A 23 -5.25 13.54 5.39
N PRO A 24 -5.27 14.36 6.48
CA PRO A 24 -4.22 15.34 6.75
C PRO A 24 -2.80 14.77 6.88
N LEU A 25 -2.67 13.50 7.28
CA LEU A 25 -1.38 12.81 7.37
C LEU A 25 -0.87 12.26 6.03
N TYR A 26 -1.70 12.25 4.97
CA TYR A 26 -1.37 11.59 3.71
C TYR A 26 -0.03 12.09 3.13
N ASP A 27 0.12 13.40 2.98
CA ASP A 27 1.35 14.00 2.44
C ASP A 27 2.57 13.68 3.31
N SER A 28 2.41 13.68 4.64
CA SER A 28 3.51 13.33 5.55
C SER A 28 3.94 11.88 5.43
N VAL A 29 3.00 10.96 5.20
CA VAL A 29 3.29 9.54 4.94
C VAL A 29 3.96 9.36 3.58
N VAL A 30 3.51 10.08 2.55
CA VAL A 30 4.14 10.08 1.22
C VAL A 30 5.60 10.53 1.31
N GLU A 31 5.87 11.65 1.99
CA GLU A 31 7.23 12.14 2.18
C GLU A 31 8.10 11.16 2.96
N ALA A 32 7.56 10.51 3.99
CA ALA A 32 8.27 9.44 4.69
C ALA A 32 8.61 8.26 3.76
N CYS A 33 7.67 7.83 2.92
CA CYS A 33 7.91 6.76 1.94
C CYS A 33 8.98 7.15 0.90
N ARG A 34 9.06 8.43 0.51
CA ARG A 34 10.09 8.95 -0.40
C ARG A 34 11.50 8.88 0.18
N THR A 35 11.66 8.79 1.50
CA THR A 35 12.97 8.61 2.14
C THR A 35 13.49 7.17 2.08
N VAL A 36 12.63 6.21 1.73
CA VAL A 36 12.98 4.80 1.64
C VAL A 36 13.36 4.46 0.20
N PHE A 37 14.59 4.00 0.01
CA PHE A 37 15.16 3.66 -1.29
C PHE A 37 15.16 2.15 -1.49
N ASP A 38 14.90 1.72 -2.73
CA ASP A 38 15.11 0.34 -3.12
C ASP A 38 16.62 0.04 -3.18
N PRO A 39 17.10 -1.07 -2.59
CA PRO A 39 18.54 -1.37 -2.53
C PRO A 39 19.13 -1.82 -3.87
N GLU A 40 18.30 -2.28 -4.81
CA GLU A 40 18.73 -2.73 -6.15
C GLU A 40 18.68 -1.59 -7.16
N ILE A 41 17.63 -0.76 -7.08
CA ILE A 41 17.39 0.39 -7.94
C ILE A 41 17.46 1.65 -7.07
N PRO A 42 18.47 2.54 -7.23
CA PRO A 42 18.69 3.69 -6.34
C PRO A 42 17.68 4.83 -6.58
N VAL A 43 16.40 4.52 -6.44
CA VAL A 43 15.21 5.38 -6.55
C VAL A 43 14.30 5.04 -5.36
N ASN A 44 13.51 6.01 -4.91
CA ASN A 44 12.62 5.79 -3.77
C ASN A 44 11.40 4.93 -4.14
N ILE A 45 10.89 4.17 -3.18
CA ILE A 45 9.82 3.18 -3.39
C ILE A 45 8.48 3.82 -3.82
N PHE A 46 8.28 5.11 -3.50
CA PHE A 46 7.07 5.83 -3.87
C PHE A 46 7.09 6.21 -5.36
N ASP A 47 8.16 6.85 -5.83
CA ASP A 47 8.33 7.24 -7.23
C ASP A 47 8.52 6.03 -8.16
N LEU A 48 9.05 4.92 -7.63
CA LEU A 48 9.11 3.66 -8.36
C LEU A 48 7.71 3.03 -8.54
N GLY A 49 6.71 3.47 -7.75
CA GLY A 49 5.35 2.97 -7.84
C GLY A 49 5.13 1.63 -7.11
N LEU A 50 5.97 1.32 -6.11
CA LEU A 50 5.83 0.09 -5.31
C LEU A 50 4.71 0.19 -4.27
N ILE A 51 4.28 1.41 -3.93
CA ILE A 51 3.16 1.68 -3.03
C ILE A 51 1.86 1.64 -3.81
N TYR A 52 0.96 0.70 -3.49
CA TYR A 52 -0.34 0.55 -4.13
C TYR A 52 -1.45 1.32 -3.42
N THR A 53 -1.45 1.26 -2.08
CA THR A 53 -2.47 1.90 -1.26
C THR A 53 -1.85 2.42 0.03
N ILE A 54 -2.20 3.64 0.40
CA ILE A 54 -2.00 4.20 1.74
C ILE A 54 -3.39 4.44 2.34
N ALA A 55 -3.77 3.61 3.31
CA ALA A 55 -5.03 3.75 4.03
C ALA A 55 -4.73 4.26 5.45
N ILE A 56 -5.32 5.39 5.80
CA ILE A 56 -5.17 6.02 7.11
C ILE A 56 -6.53 6.05 7.79
N ASP A 57 -6.61 5.49 8.99
CA ASP A 57 -7.85 5.52 9.78
C ASP A 57 -7.95 6.77 10.66
N ASP A 58 -9.13 6.98 11.26
CA ASP A 58 -9.40 8.13 12.12
C ASP A 58 -8.54 8.17 13.41
N THR A 59 -7.90 7.05 13.76
CA THR A 59 -6.98 6.97 14.91
C THR A 59 -5.54 7.33 14.53
N GLY A 60 -5.28 7.51 13.23
CA GLY A 60 -3.95 7.78 12.68
C GLY A 60 -3.14 6.52 12.39
N MET A 61 -3.74 5.32 12.41
CA MET A 61 -3.06 4.09 12.00
C MET A 61 -2.92 4.08 10.47
N VAL A 62 -1.71 3.79 10.00
CA VAL A 62 -1.37 3.77 8.57
C VAL A 62 -1.17 2.34 8.10
N HIS A 63 -2.01 1.90 7.18
CA HIS A 63 -1.91 0.63 6.48
C HIS A 63 -1.39 0.86 5.06
N ILE A 64 -0.24 0.27 4.74
CA ILE A 64 0.39 0.39 3.42
C ILE A 64 0.31 -0.97 2.71
N VAL A 65 -0.30 -0.98 1.53
CA VAL A 65 -0.23 -2.12 0.60
C VAL A 65 0.85 -1.80 -0.41
N MET A 66 1.86 -2.65 -0.50
CA MET A 66 3.00 -2.46 -1.39
C MET A 66 3.52 -3.80 -1.92
N THR A 67 4.38 -3.73 -2.93
CA THR A 67 5.14 -4.87 -3.43
C THR A 67 6.65 -4.63 -3.25
N LEU A 68 7.43 -5.70 -3.42
CA LEU A 68 8.88 -5.63 -3.53
C LEU A 68 9.32 -5.84 -4.99
N THR A 69 10.45 -5.26 -5.36
CA THR A 69 11.13 -5.46 -6.66
C THR A 69 11.69 -6.87 -6.79
N ALA A 70 12.14 -7.48 -5.67
CA ALA A 70 12.69 -8.83 -5.62
C ALA A 70 12.13 -9.67 -4.44
N PRO A 71 11.82 -10.96 -4.67
CA PRO A 71 11.45 -11.87 -3.59
C PRO A 71 12.67 -12.24 -2.74
N GLY A 72 12.62 -11.97 -1.43
CA GLY A 72 13.60 -12.46 -0.47
C GLY A 72 14.79 -11.53 -0.18
N CYS A 73 14.70 -10.23 -0.50
CA CYS A 73 15.72 -9.28 -0.03
C CYS A 73 15.69 -9.23 1.51
N PRO A 74 16.82 -9.46 2.21
CA PRO A 74 16.85 -9.34 3.66
C PRO A 74 16.62 -7.87 4.02
N VAL A 75 15.52 -7.61 4.72
CA VAL A 75 15.32 -6.34 5.44
C VAL A 75 16.24 -6.27 6.66
#